data_AF-A0A926V4Z5-F1
#
_entry.id   AF-A0A926V4Z5-F1
#
_cell.length_a   1.000
_cell.length_b   1.000
_cell.length_c   1.000
_cell.angle_alpha   90.00
_cell.angle_beta   90.00
_cell.angle_gamma   90.00
#
_symmetry.space_group_name_H-M   'P 1'
#
loop_
_entity.id
_entity.type
_entity.pdbx_description
1 polymer ?
#
loop_
_entity_poly.entity_id
_entity_poly.type
_entity_poly.pdbx_seq_one_letter_code
_entity_poly.pdbx_strand_id
1 'polypeptide(L)' 'MQKDKVWERPWNGNEAAHFFGVHPDTIKEYRKYWYEGVHYFRLPGYKGEYRYNPELLKDWLDALPTHFFL' A
#
# COMPACT_ATOMS: atom_id res chain seq x y z
N MET A 1 -21.67 10.70 8.86
CA MET A 1 -20.37 10.60 8.16
C MET A 1 -19.55 9.53 8.87
N GLN A 2 -19.51 8.31 8.32
CA GLN A 2 -18.69 7.21 8.85
C GLN A 2 -17.21 7.54 8.59
N LYS A 3 -16.45 7.87 9.63
CA LYS A 3 -14.99 8.04 9.59
C LYS A 3 -14.25 6.83 10.21
N ASP A 4 -14.95 5.71 10.39
CA ASP A 4 -14.53 4.61 11.28
C ASP A 4 -14.31 3.27 10.58
N LYS A 5 -13.83 3.25 9.34
CA LYS A 5 -13.29 2.04 8.72
C LYS A 5 -11.83 2.22 8.37
N VAL A 6 -11.04 2.72 9.32
CA VAL A 6 -9.71 3.21 8.97
C VAL A 6 -8.86 2.11 8.35
N TRP A 7 -8.80 0.85 8.81
CA TRP A 7 -8.34 -0.33 8.02
C TRP A 7 -8.73 -1.61 8.78
N GLU A 8 -9.54 -2.52 8.24
CA GLU A 8 -9.85 -3.80 8.94
C GLU A 8 -8.62 -4.73 9.03
N ARG A 9 -7.72 -4.67 8.05
CA ARG A 9 -6.41 -5.36 8.08
C ARG A 9 -5.41 -4.73 7.11
N PRO A 10 -4.57 -3.80 7.55
CA PRO A 10 -3.60 -3.16 6.68
C PRO A 10 -2.38 -4.06 6.44
N TRP A 11 -1.89 -4.09 5.22
CA TRP A 11 -0.86 -5.04 4.77
C TRP A 11 0.53 -4.46 4.89
N ASN A 12 1.52 -5.27 5.25
CA ASN A 12 2.91 -4.86 5.04
C ASN A 12 3.26 -4.92 3.55
N GLY A 13 4.42 -4.37 3.17
CA GLY A 13 4.81 -4.25 1.77
C GLY A 13 4.98 -5.59 1.06
N ASN A 14 5.40 -6.64 1.78
CA ASN A 14 5.59 -7.97 1.22
C ASN A 14 4.25 -8.71 1.06
N GLU A 15 3.34 -8.59 2.03
CA GLU A 15 1.98 -9.13 1.95
C GLU A 15 1.25 -8.55 0.73
N ALA A 16 1.34 -7.23 0.56
CA ALA A 16 0.74 -6.55 -0.59
C ALA A 16 1.37 -6.95 -1.92
N ALA A 17 2.71 -6.94 -1.99
CA ALA A 17 3.43 -7.34 -3.19
C ALA A 17 3.05 -8.77 -3.64
N HIS A 18 3.04 -9.70 -2.69
CA HIS A 18 2.68 -11.09 -2.96
C HIS A 18 1.21 -11.23 -3.40
N PHE A 19 0.27 -10.56 -2.73
CA PHE A 19 -1.15 -10.65 -3.07
C PHE A 19 -1.46 -10.07 -4.45
N PHE A 20 -0.87 -8.93 -4.79
CA PHE A 20 -1.10 -8.27 -6.07
C PHE A 20 -0.20 -8.80 -7.20
N GLY A 21 0.71 -9.72 -6.92
CA GLY A 21 1.63 -10.28 -7.90
C GLY A 21 2.63 -9.26 -8.44
N VAL A 22 3.08 -8.32 -7.60
CA VAL A 22 3.99 -7.23 -7.99
C VAL A 22 5.30 -7.30 -7.21
N HIS A 23 6.36 -6.67 -7.72
CA HIS A 23 7.61 -6.59 -6.99
C HIS A 23 7.47 -5.72 -5.72
N PRO A 24 8.10 -6.06 -4.57
CA PRO A 24 8.04 -5.24 -3.36
C PRO A 24 8.51 -3.79 -3.55
N ASP A 25 9.36 -3.54 -4.54
CA ASP A 25 9.79 -2.18 -4.88
C ASP A 25 8.67 -1.34 -5.53
N THR A 26 7.71 -1.96 -6.22
CA THR A 26 6.51 -1.28 -6.71
C THR A 26 5.72 -0.68 -5.54
N ILE A 27 5.65 -1.40 -4.41
CA ILE A 27 5.00 -0.91 -3.19
C ILE A 27 5.84 0.18 -2.50
N LYS A 28 7.17 0.23 -2.72
CA LYS A 28 8.00 1.36 -2.29
C LYS A 28 7.72 2.60 -3.14
N GLU A 29 7.56 2.45 -4.45
CA GLU A 29 7.20 3.56 -5.34
C GLU A 29 5.87 4.20 -4.96
N TYR A 30 4.87 3.39 -4.58
CA TYR A 30 3.60 3.88 -4.03
C TYR A 30 3.83 4.93 -2.92
N ARG A 31 4.71 4.68 -1.95
CA ARG A 31 4.98 5.64 -0.86
C ARG A 31 5.55 6.98 -1.32
N LYS A 32 6.23 7.04 -2.47
CA LYS A 32 6.82 8.29 -2.95
C LYS A 32 5.76 9.30 -3.39
N TYR A 33 4.58 8.84 -3.78
CA TYR A 33 3.54 9.66 -4.40
C TYR A 33 2.31 9.89 -3.51
N TRP A 34 2.23 9.22 -2.35
CA TRP A 34 1.01 9.19 -1.53
C TRP A 34 1.22 9.65 -0.08
N TYR A 35 0.11 9.92 0.62
CA TYR A 35 0.12 10.56 1.94
C TYR A 35 -0.01 9.56 3.10
N GLU A 36 0.85 9.74 4.12
CA GLU A 36 0.75 9.05 5.41
C GLU A 36 -0.55 9.42 6.14
N GLY A 37 -1.19 8.43 6.79
CA GLY A 37 -2.49 8.56 7.45
C GLY A 37 -3.70 8.32 6.53
N VAL A 38 -3.49 8.26 5.22
CA VAL A 38 -4.54 7.98 4.22
C VAL A 38 -4.22 6.74 3.39
N HIS A 39 -3.03 6.67 2.79
CA HIS A 39 -2.67 5.58 1.86
C HIS A 39 -1.78 4.52 2.53
N TYR A 40 -0.99 4.97 3.51
CA TYR A 40 -0.18 4.12 4.35
C TYR A 40 -0.07 4.75 5.74
N PHE A 41 0.37 3.97 6.72
CA PHE A 41 0.79 4.50 8.01
C PHE A 41 2.03 3.75 8.52
N ARG A 42 2.82 4.45 9.33
CA ARG A 42 3.97 3.85 10.01
C ARG A 42 3.52 3.25 11.33
N LEU A 43 3.95 2.03 11.63
CA LEU A 43 3.71 1.43 12.94
C LEU A 43 4.67 2.03 13.98
N PRO A 44 4.16 2.64 15.08
CA PRO A 44 5.01 3.09 16.16
C PRO A 44 5.68 1.86 16.84
N GLY A 45 6.98 1.95 17.09
CA GLY A 45 7.77 0.87 17.72
C GLY A 45 8.49 -0.07 16.75
N TYR A 46 8.08 -0.13 15.48
CA TYR A 46 8.74 -0.95 14.46
C TYR A 46 9.47 -0.05 13.47
N LYS A 47 10.80 0.04 13.61
CA LYS A 47 11.63 0.88 12.71
C LYS A 47 11.49 0.37 11.27
N GLY A 48 10.79 1.15 10.45
CA GLY A 48 10.71 0.95 9.00
C GLY A 48 9.59 0.03 8.54
N GLU A 49 8.66 -0.36 9.42
CA GLU A 49 7.49 -1.13 9.02
C GLU A 49 6.33 -0.21 8.65
N TYR A 50 5.91 -0.32 7.39
CA TYR A 50 4.82 0.46 6.81
C TYR A 50 3.66 -0.47 6.52
N ARG A 51 2.47 0.04 6.81
CA ARG A 51 1.22 -0.65 6.57
C ARG A 51 0.42 0.12 5.52
N TYR A 52 -0.05 -0.58 4.51
CA TYR A 52 -0.74 -0.01 3.36
C TYR A 52 -2.22 -0.30 3.43
N ASN A 53 -3.00 0.65 2.91
CA ASN A 53 -4.37 0.37 2.52
C ASN A 53 -4.39 -0.56 1.29
N PRO A 54 -4.94 -1.78 1.37
CA PRO A 54 -5.09 -2.65 0.21
C PRO A 54 -6.03 -2.09 -0.87
N GLU A 55 -7.09 -1.37 -0.53
CA GLU A 55 -8.07 -0.81 -1.48
C GLU A 55 -7.44 0.29 -2.34
N LEU A 56 -6.89 1.35 -1.72
CA LEU A 56 -6.23 2.43 -2.44
C LEU A 56 -4.96 1.95 -3.19
N LEU A 57 -4.26 0.96 -2.63
CA LEU A 57 -3.12 0.37 -3.31
C LEU A 57 -3.56 -0.39 -4.57
N LYS A 58 -4.68 -1.13 -4.50
CA LYS A 58 -5.26 -1.79 -5.67
C LYS A 58 -5.68 -0.77 -6.73
N ASP A 59 -6.36 0.30 -6.34
CA ASP A 59 -6.79 1.35 -7.26
C ASP A 59 -5.60 2.00 -7.98
N TRP A 60 -4.51 2.23 -7.26
CA TRP A 60 -3.27 2.72 -7.87
C TRP A 60 -2.64 1.70 -8.82
N LEU A 61 -2.57 0.42 -8.44
CA LEU A 61 -2.02 -0.64 -9.28
C LEU A 61 -2.83 -0.82 -10.57
N ASP A 62 -4.16 -0.77 -10.50
CA ASP A 62 -5.05 -0.86 -11.66
C ASP A 62 -4.90 0.35 -12.60
N ALA A 63 -4.50 1.51 -12.06
CA ALA A 63 -4.21 2.71 -12.83
C ALA A 63 -2.80 2.74 -13.45
N LEU A 64 -1.90 1.84 -13.06
CA LEU A 64 -0.59 1.73 -13.70
C LEU A 64 -0.76 1.21 -15.13
N PRO A 65 -0.12 1.85 -16.13
CA PRO A 65 -0.11 1.29 -17.47
C PRO A 65 0.48 -0.13 -17.42
N THR A 66 -0.19 -1.07 -18.09
CA THR A 66 0.05 -2.53 -18.05
C THR A 66 1.48 -2.98 -18.42
N HIS A 67 2.37 -2.04 -18.76
CA HIS A 67 3.75 -2.26 -19.16
C HIS A 67 4.75 -2.42 -18.00
N PHE A 68 4.34 -2.27 -16.73
CA PHE A 68 5.23 -2.40 -15.57
C PHE A 68 5.38 -3.83 -15.00
N PHE A 69 4.78 -4.84 -15.65
CA PHE A 69 4.73 -6.23 -15.15
C PHE A 69 5.49 -7.26 -16.00
N LEU A 70 6.45 -6.84 -16.82
CA LEU A 70 7.36 -7.73 -17.56
C LEU A 70 8.81 -7.57 -17.10
#